data_AF-A0A6H1ZN06-F1
#
_entry.id   AF-A0A6H1ZN06-F1
#
_cell.length_a   1.000
_cell.length_b   1.000
_cell.length_c   1.000
_cell.angle_alpha   90.00
_cell.angle_beta   90.00
_cell.angle_gamma   90.00
#
_symmetry.space_group_name_H-M   'P 1'
#
loop_
_entity.id
_entity.type
_entity.pdbx_description
1 polymer ?
#
loop_
_entity_poly.entity_id
_entity_poly.type
_entity_poly.pdbx_seq_one_letter_code
_entity_poly.pdbx_strand_id
1 'polypeptide(L)'
;MARNKILIENYGLYPPENSQPFWEDNNIYDEDKVIFNIDLQVSLQKLTPTERKILTLCNQRYSIREVEEMINLPSTTVFRIKECAINKLKGMMNGEDRIYSIFA
;
A
#
# COMPACT_ATOMS: atom_id res chain seq x y z
N MET A 1 11.79 -27.67 7.78
CA MET A 1 10.95 -27.57 6.56
C MET A 1 9.48 -27.88 6.86
N ALA A 2 8.79 -27.09 7.70
CA ALA A 2 7.37 -27.38 8.00
C ALA A 2 6.50 -26.17 8.40
N ARG A 3 7.07 -25.01 8.73
CA ARG A 3 6.27 -23.83 9.15
C ARG A 3 5.65 -23.05 7.99
N ASN A 4 6.32 -23.01 6.85
CA ASN A 4 5.88 -22.19 5.71
C ASN A 4 4.64 -22.74 5.00
N LYS A 5 4.36 -24.04 5.13
CA LYS A 5 3.16 -24.65 4.55
C LYS A 5 1.87 -24.24 5.29
N ILE A 6 1.97 -24.03 6.61
CA ILE A 6 0.82 -23.75 7.49
C ILE A 6 0.31 -22.31 7.30
N LEU A 7 1.19 -21.35 6.99
CA LEU A 7 0.80 -19.95 6.77
C LEU A 7 0.06 -19.75 5.44
N ILE A 8 0.47 -20.44 4.38
CA ILE A 8 -0.14 -20.29 3.04
C ILE A 8 -1.57 -20.86 3.01
N GLU A 9 -1.81 -21.98 3.71
CA GLU A 9 -3.14 -22.58 3.86
C GLU A 9 -4.12 -21.66 4.63
N ASN A 10 -3.63 -20.91 5.63
CA ASN A 10 -4.46 -19.99 6.42
C ASN A 10 -4.96 -18.75 5.64
N TYR A 11 -4.25 -18.33 4.60
CA TYR A 11 -4.62 -17.17 3.77
C TYR A 11 -5.21 -17.56 2.40
N GLY A 12 -5.30 -18.86 2.08
CA GLY A 12 -5.90 -19.36 0.83
C GLY A 12 -5.15 -18.97 -0.44
N LEU A 13 -3.87 -18.58 -0.34
CA LEU A 13 -3.06 -18.11 -1.45
C LEU A 13 -2.23 -19.25 -2.03
N TYR A 14 -2.83 -20.08 -2.89
CA TYR A 14 -2.06 -21.11 -3.60
C TYR A 14 -1.36 -20.50 -4.81
N PRO A 15 -0.05 -20.73 -4.99
CA PRO A 15 0.62 -20.39 -6.23
C PRO A 15 0.06 -21.25 -7.38
N PRO A 16 -0.02 -20.73 -8.63
CA PRO A 16 -0.50 -21.48 -9.79
C PRO A 16 0.28 -22.78 -10.03
N GLU A 17 -0.39 -23.84 -10.52
CA GLU A 17 0.16 -25.22 -10.66
C GLU A 17 1.48 -25.35 -11.45
N ASN A 18 1.89 -24.32 -12.19
CA ASN A 18 3.09 -24.32 -13.01
C ASN A 18 4.08 -23.18 -12.69
N SER A 19 3.87 -22.42 -11.62
CA SER A 19 4.91 -21.50 -11.16
C SER A 19 5.98 -22.30 -10.45
N GLN A 20 7.23 -22.20 -10.91
CA GLN A 20 8.38 -22.63 -10.12
C GLN A 20 8.21 -22.08 -8.71
N PRO A 21 8.53 -22.86 -7.67
CA PRO A 21 8.64 -22.35 -6.32
C PRO A 21 9.54 -21.11 -6.33
N PHE A 22 8.96 -19.91 -6.27
CA PHE A 22 9.72 -18.64 -6.27
C PHE A 22 10.63 -18.50 -5.04
N TRP A 23 10.60 -19.49 -4.13
CA TRP A 23 11.38 -19.60 -2.91
C TRP A 23 12.74 -20.29 -3.07
N GLU A 24 13.12 -20.72 -4.28
CA GLU A 24 14.43 -21.38 -4.50
C GLU A 24 15.60 -20.43 -4.76
N ASP A 25 15.38 -19.17 -5.13
CA ASP A 25 16.48 -18.23 -5.40
C ASP A 25 16.50 -17.03 -4.46
N ASN A 26 17.54 -16.99 -3.62
CA ASN A 26 18.04 -15.82 -2.89
C ASN A 26 17.17 -15.29 -1.73
N ASN A 27 17.40 -15.98 -0.63
CA ASN A 27 16.94 -15.79 0.74
C ASN A 27 17.29 -14.41 1.34
N ILE A 28 16.54 -13.36 0.99
CA ILE A 28 16.09 -12.36 1.97
C ILE A 28 14.63 -12.04 1.66
N TYR A 29 13.74 -12.98 1.98
CA TYR A 29 12.36 -12.63 2.29
C TYR A 29 12.39 -11.77 3.53
N ASP A 30 12.40 -10.46 3.34
CA ASP A 30 12.17 -9.50 4.41
C ASP A 30 10.68 -9.60 4.76
N GLU A 31 10.36 -10.54 5.65
CA GLU A 31 9.01 -10.83 6.12
C GLU A 31 8.32 -9.54 6.58
N ASP A 32 9.06 -8.64 7.21
CA ASP A 32 8.59 -7.33 7.64
C ASP A 32 8.12 -6.47 6.46
N LYS A 33 8.83 -6.50 5.31
CA LYS A 33 8.37 -5.80 4.10
C LYS A 33 7.11 -6.41 3.50
N VAL A 34 6.96 -7.73 3.55
CA VAL A 34 5.76 -8.40 3.03
C VAL A 34 4.55 -8.07 3.90
N ILE A 35 4.69 -8.20 5.22
CA ILE A 35 3.64 -7.84 6.18
C ILE A 35 3.26 -6.37 6.04
N PHE A 36 4.26 -5.47 5.97
CA PHE A 36 4.02 -4.04 5.75
C PHE A 36 3.20 -3.78 4.48
N ASN A 37 3.53 -4.42 3.37
CA ASN A 37 2.80 -4.23 2.12
C ASN A 37 1.37 -4.75 2.20
N ILE A 38 1.14 -5.87 2.90
CA ILE A 38 -0.21 -6.41 3.13
C ILE A 38 -1.00 -5.42 3.99
N ASP A 39 -0.45 -4.98 5.11
CA ASP A 39 -1.11 -4.03 6.01
C ASP A 39 -1.41 -2.69 5.33
N LEU A 40 -0.50 -2.21 4.48
CA LEU A 40 -0.70 -1.02 3.66
C LEU A 40 -1.88 -1.20 2.69
N GLN A 41 -1.94 -2.33 1.97
CA GLN A 41 -3.02 -2.61 1.02
C GLN A 41 -4.37 -2.71 1.74
N VAL A 42 -4.43 -3.41 2.87
CA VAL A 42 -5.65 -3.50 3.70
C VAL A 42 -6.07 -2.13 4.23
N SER A 43 -5.12 -1.29 4.63
CA SER A 43 -5.39 0.06 5.14
C SER A 43 -5.87 0.99 4.02
N LEU A 44 -5.30 0.91 2.82
CA LEU A 44 -5.75 1.66 1.63
C LEU A 44 -7.19 1.32 1.23
N GLN A 45 -7.64 0.09 1.47
CA GLN A 45 -9.03 -0.31 1.22
C GLN A 45 -10.03 0.37 2.15
N LYS A 46 -9.61 0.81 3.35
CA LYS A 46 -10.44 1.52 4.33
C LYS A 46 -10.59 3.01 4.02
N LEU A 47 -9.75 3.55 3.14
CA LEU A 47 -9.87 4.94 2.68
C LEU A 47 -11.05 5.11 1.73
N THR A 48 -11.60 6.32 1.71
CA THR A 48 -12.64 6.70 0.75
C THR A 48 -12.11 6.61 -0.68
N PRO A 49 -12.97 6.42 -1.69
CA PRO A 49 -12.55 6.36 -3.10
C PRO A 49 -11.74 7.59 -3.53
N THR A 50 -12.12 8.77 -3.06
CA THR A 50 -11.43 10.04 -3.35
C THR A 50 -10.03 10.08 -2.74
N GLU A 51 -9.90 9.73 -1.46
CA GLU A 51 -8.59 9.67 -0.78
C GLU A 51 -7.65 8.68 -1.46
N ARG A 52 -8.15 7.48 -1.78
CA ARG A 52 -7.37 6.45 -2.47
C ARG A 52 -6.91 6.91 -3.85
N LYS A 53 -7.79 7.56 -4.62
CA LYS A 53 -7.46 8.08 -5.95
C LYS A 53 -6.37 9.15 -5.87
N ILE A 54 -6.48 10.10 -4.93
CA ILE A 54 -5.48 11.15 -4.71
C ILE A 54 -4.12 10.53 -4.32
N LEU A 55 -4.09 9.59 -3.38
CA LEU A 55 -2.84 8.93 -2.98
C LEU A 55 -2.22 8.10 -4.13
N THR A 56 -3.06 7.43 -4.93
CA THR A 56 -2.60 6.65 -6.08
C THR A 56 -1.91 7.54 -7.11
N LEU A 57 -2.52 8.68 -7.45
CA LEU A 57 -1.93 9.63 -8.39
C LEU A 57 -0.65 10.26 -7.83
N CYS A 58 -0.60 10.60 -6.55
CA CYS A 58 0.63 11.09 -5.91
C CYS A 58 1.75 10.02 -5.97
N ASN A 59 1.43 8.75 -5.72
CA ASN A 59 2.38 7.65 -5.83
C ASN A 59 2.87 7.43 -7.27
N GLN A 60 2.06 7.76 -8.27
CA GLN A 60 2.43 7.79 -9.69
C GLN A 60 3.26 9.01 -10.09
N ARG A 61 3.72 9.82 -9.11
CA ARG A 61 4.53 11.03 -9.30
C ARG A 61 3.82 12.20 -9.97
N TYR A 62 2.48 12.19 -10.04
CA TYR A 62 1.74 13.38 -10.43
C TYR A 62 1.85 14.46 -9.35
N SER A 63 2.10 15.68 -9.76
CA SER A 63 2.07 16.86 -8.90
C SER A 63 0.65 17.15 -8.42
N ILE A 64 0.53 17.86 -7.30
CA ILE A 64 -0.79 18.27 -6.76
C ILE A 64 -1.62 19.04 -7.79
N ARG A 65 -0.96 19.83 -8.66
CA ARG A 65 -1.60 20.58 -9.73
C ARG A 65 -2.18 19.66 -10.81
N GLU A 66 -1.43 18.64 -11.24
CA GLU A 66 -1.94 17.65 -12.20
C GLU A 66 -3.09 16.84 -11.60
N VAL A 67 -3.00 16.50 -10.31
CA VAL A 67 -4.08 15.81 -9.59
C VAL A 67 -5.34 16.67 -9.49
N GLU A 68 -5.21 17.98 -9.27
CA GLU A 68 -6.32 18.94 -9.31
C GLU A 68 -7.03 18.90 -10.66
N GLU A 69 -6.28 18.95 -11.77
CA GLU A 69 -6.85 18.90 -13.12
C GLU A 69 -7.58 17.57 -13.40
N MET A 70 -7.04 16.44 -12.90
CA MET A 70 -7.63 15.11 -13.10
C MET A 70 -8.86 14.80 -12.23
N ILE A 71 -8.94 15.39 -11.05
CA ILE A 71 -10.01 15.14 -10.07
C ILE A 71 -11.03 16.28 -10.04
N ASN A 72 -10.72 17.42 -10.66
CA ASN A 72 -11.53 18.63 -10.67
C ASN A 72 -11.82 19.14 -9.25
N LEU A 73 -10.79 19.17 -8.42
CA LEU A 73 -10.83 19.71 -7.06
C LEU A 73 -9.70 20.72 -6.87
N PRO A 74 -9.93 21.83 -6.13
CA PRO A 74 -8.89 22.82 -5.89
C PRO A 74 -7.63 22.21 -5.28
N SER A 75 -6.44 22.68 -5.69
CA SER A 75 -5.15 22.23 -5.13
C SER A 75 -5.11 22.21 -3.60
N THR A 76 -5.71 23.20 -2.94
CA THR A 76 -5.78 23.27 -1.47
C THR A 76 -6.61 22.13 -0.88
N THR A 77 -7.70 21.75 -1.53
CA THR A 77 -8.55 20.61 -1.14
C THR A 77 -7.81 19.30 -1.40
N VAL A 78 -7.15 19.14 -2.55
CA VAL A 78 -6.35 17.95 -2.86
C VAL A 78 -5.25 17.75 -1.82
N PHE A 79 -4.52 18.81 -1.47
CA PHE A 79 -3.49 18.77 -0.45
C PHE A 79 -4.05 18.36 0.92
N ARG A 80 -5.16 18.95 1.36
CA ARG A 80 -5.81 18.58 2.63
C ARG A 80 -6.26 17.12 2.63
N ILE A 81 -6.84 16.64 1.54
CA ILE A 81 -7.27 15.24 1.44
C ILE A 81 -6.06 14.30 1.47
N LYS A 82 -4.97 14.64 0.76
CA LYS A 82 -3.70 13.88 0.82
C LYS A 82 -3.20 13.76 2.25
N GLU A 83 -3.04 14.88 2.96
CA GLU A 83 -2.55 14.88 4.34
C GLU A 83 -3.49 14.14 5.30
N CYS A 84 -4.80 14.31 5.18
CA CYS A 84 -5.77 13.55 5.98
C CYS A 84 -5.68 12.04 5.70
N ALA A 85 -5.52 11.63 4.45
CA ALA A 85 -5.41 10.23 4.07
C ALA A 85 -4.11 9.61 4.61
N ILE A 86 -2.98 10.31 4.51
CA ILE A 86 -1.70 9.86 5.10
C ILE A 86 -1.81 9.71 6.61
N ASN A 87 -2.40 10.68 7.30
CA ASN A 87 -2.58 10.61 8.75
C ASN A 87 -3.52 9.46 9.17
N LYS A 88 -4.57 9.18 8.38
CA LYS A 88 -5.43 7.99 8.60
C LYS A 88 -4.65 6.70 8.45
N LEU A 89 -3.84 6.56 7.38
CA LEU A 89 -3.00 5.39 7.18
C LEU A 89 -1.99 5.21 8.32
N LYS A 90 -1.34 6.30 8.76
CA LYS A 90 -0.48 6.29 9.95
C LYS A 90 -1.21 5.78 11.18
N GLY A 91 -2.42 6.27 11.46
CA GLY A 91 -3.22 5.79 12.59
C GLY A 91 -3.56 4.30 12.50
N MET A 92 -3.78 3.76 11.30
CA MET A 92 -4.08 2.34 11.08
C MET A 92 -2.85 1.44 11.21
N MET A 93 -1.67 1.96 10.86
CA MET A 93 -0.40 1.24 10.84
C MET A 93 0.51 1.63 12.03
N ASN A 94 -0.09 1.99 13.17
CA ASN A 94 0.63 2.31 14.42
C ASN A 94 1.73 3.38 14.30
N GLY A 95 1.53 4.38 13.43
CA GLY A 95 2.42 5.54 13.32
C GLY A 95 3.64 5.33 12.43
N GLU A 96 3.65 4.31 11.57
CA GLU A 96 4.79 4.07 10.68
C GLU A 96 5.14 5.28 9.80
N ASP A 97 6.30 5.88 10.08
CA ASP A 97 6.79 7.06 9.37
C ASP A 97 7.13 6.81 7.91
N ARG A 98 7.32 5.53 7.53
CA ARG A 98 7.59 5.09 6.17
C ARG A 98 6.46 5.45 5.19
N ILE A 99 5.24 5.63 5.67
CA ILE A 99 4.07 5.99 4.83
C ILE A 99 4.28 7.35 4.14
N TYR A 100 4.85 8.35 4.82
CA TYR A 100 5.14 9.63 4.17
C TYR A 100 6.14 9.45 3.02
N SER A 101 7.17 8.62 3.19
CA SER A 101 8.18 8.43 2.14
C SER A 101 7.62 7.78 0.86
N ILE A 102 6.50 7.07 0.97
CA ILE A 102 5.83 6.44 -0.18
C ILE A 102 4.99 7.47 -0.95
N PHE A 103 4.31 8.37 -0.24
CA PHE A 103 3.35 9.31 -0.84
C PHE A 103 3.83 10.77 -0.87
N ALA A 104 5.05 11.06 -0.42
CA ALA A 104 5.68 12.39 -0.48
C ALA A 104 5.90 12.82 -1.93
#